data_AF-A0A377FXQ1-F1
#
_entry.id   AF-A0A377FXQ1-F1
#
_cell.length_a   1.000
_cell.length_b   1.000
_cell.length_c   1.000
_cell.angle_alpha   90.00
_cell.angle_beta   90.00
_cell.angle_gamma   90.00
#
_symmetry.space_group_name_H-M   'P 1'
#
loop_
_entity.id
_entity.type
_entity.pdbx_description
1 polymer ?
#
loop_
_entity_poly.entity_id
_entity_poly.type
_entity_poly.pdbx_seq_one_letter_code
_entity_poly.pdbx_strand_id
1 'polypeptide(L)'
;MWEYYGDALIAVGILTTALLIGALHFLRSSHKRRLTLPLLITGVGYTLFLIGLVFIRGWDGMGWSLVGFSLYASGLIIYIFVATYLWFQQRRLES
;
A
#
# COMPACT_ATOMS: atom_id res chain seq x y z
N MET A 1 6.01 27.25 0.00
CA MET A 1 4.79 26.66 0.62
C MET A 1 3.94 25.89 -0.37
N TRP A 2 3.72 26.40 -1.60
CA TRP A 2 2.94 25.71 -2.62
C TRP A 2 3.60 24.41 -3.13
N GLU A 3 4.92 24.40 -3.32
CA GLU A 3 5.67 23.21 -3.79
C GLU A 3 5.57 22.02 -2.82
N TYR A 4 5.72 22.25 -1.52
CA TYR A 4 5.59 21.20 -0.49
C TYR A 4 4.18 20.57 -0.45
N TYR A 5 3.14 21.37 -0.70
CA TYR A 5 1.77 20.87 -0.82
C TYR A 5 1.55 20.08 -2.12
N GLY A 6 2.18 20.52 -3.21
CA GLY A 6 2.18 19.79 -4.48
C GLY A 6 2.82 18.40 -4.36
N ASP A 7 3.99 18.31 -3.73
CA ASP A 7 4.70 17.04 -3.54
C ASP A 7 3.92 16.06 -2.66
N ALA A 8 3.31 16.56 -1.58
CA ALA A 8 2.45 15.77 -0.72
C ALA A 8 1.22 15.23 -1.46
N LEU A 9 0.58 16.04 -2.30
CA LEU A 9 -0.55 15.63 -3.14
C LEU A 9 -0.15 14.57 -4.16
N ILE A 10 1.01 14.71 -4.80
CA ILE A 10 1.54 13.73 -5.75
C ILE A 10 1.81 12.41 -5.03
N ALA A 11 2.46 12.43 -3.87
CA ALA A 11 2.74 11.24 -3.08
C ALA A 11 1.43 10.52 -2.68
N VAL A 12 0.44 11.25 -2.16
CA VAL A 12 -0.88 10.70 -1.85
C VAL A 12 -1.53 10.10 -3.10
N GLY A 13 -1.48 10.79 -4.24
CA GLY A 13 -2.03 10.31 -5.51
C GLY A 13 -1.41 8.98 -5.96
N ILE A 14 -0.09 8.86 -5.90
CA ILE A 14 0.64 7.63 -6.26
C ILE A 14 0.24 6.48 -5.32
N LEU A 15 0.27 6.72 -4.00
CA LEU A 15 -0.06 5.70 -3.00
C LEU A 15 -1.52 5.25 -3.14
N THR A 16 -2.45 6.18 -3.33
CA THR A 16 -3.88 5.87 -3.53
C THR A 16 -4.08 5.02 -4.78
N THR A 17 -3.43 5.40 -5.90
CA THR A 17 -3.53 4.68 -7.16
C THR A 17 -3.01 3.26 -7.02
N ALA A 18 -1.84 3.08 -6.40
CA ALA A 18 -1.27 1.76 -6.16
C ALA A 18 -2.16 0.88 -5.26
N LEU A 19 -2.75 1.46 -4.20
CA LEU A 19 -3.68 0.75 -3.32
C LEU A 19 -4.95 0.31 -4.08
N LEU A 20 -5.50 1.19 -4.92
CA LEU A 20 -6.68 0.88 -5.74
C LEU A 20 -6.39 -0.24 -6.74
N ILE A 21 -5.26 -0.20 -7.43
CA ILE A 21 -4.84 -1.29 -8.34
C ILE A 21 -4.72 -2.61 -7.56
N GLY A 22 -4.08 -2.58 -6.39
CA GLY A 22 -3.97 -3.74 -5.50
C GLY A 22 -5.31 -4.30 -5.07
N ALA A 23 -6.26 -3.43 -4.69
CA ALA A 23 -7.60 -3.79 -4.28
C ALA A 23 -8.44 -4.36 -5.45
N LEU A 24 -8.36 -3.76 -6.64
CA LEU A 24 -9.03 -4.28 -7.84
C LEU A 24 -8.49 -5.66 -8.22
N HIS A 25 -7.17 -5.85 -8.18
CA HIS A 25 -6.56 -7.16 -8.39
C HIS A 25 -7.04 -8.18 -7.34
N PHE A 26 -7.13 -7.77 -6.06
CA PHE A 26 -7.61 -8.62 -4.98
C PHE A 26 -9.06 -9.08 -5.19
N LEU A 27 -9.95 -8.18 -5.62
CA LEU A 27 -11.34 -8.51 -5.90
C LEU A 27 -11.48 -9.57 -6.99
N ARG A 28 -10.61 -9.52 -8.01
CA ARG A 28 -10.57 -10.46 -9.13
C ARG A 28 -9.83 -11.77 -8.82
N SER A 29 -8.90 -11.76 -7.87
CA SER A 29 -8.07 -12.95 -7.56
C SER A 29 -8.88 -14.07 -6.88
N SER A 30 -8.60 -15.32 -7.26
CA SER A 30 -9.12 -16.51 -6.59
C SER A 30 -8.44 -16.78 -5.23
N HIS A 31 -7.27 -16.18 -4.99
CA HIS A 31 -6.44 -16.44 -3.81
C HIS A 31 -6.61 -15.40 -2.69
N LYS A 32 -7.85 -14.92 -2.50
CA LYS A 32 -8.17 -13.80 -1.59
C LYS A 32 -7.56 -14.01 -0.19
N ARG A 33 -7.77 -15.18 0.42
CA ARG A 33 -7.27 -15.49 1.79
C ARG A 33 -5.76 -15.24 1.98
N ARG A 34 -4.93 -15.51 0.97
CA ARG A 34 -3.46 -15.32 1.07
C ARG A 34 -3.04 -13.87 0.80
N LEU A 35 -3.86 -13.12 0.07
CA LEU A 35 -3.62 -11.71 -0.27
C LEU A 35 -4.24 -10.73 0.74
N THR A 36 -5.17 -11.19 1.59
CA THR A 36 -5.87 -10.32 2.57
C THR A 36 -4.90 -9.66 3.53
N LEU A 37 -4.01 -10.44 4.15
CA LEU A 37 -3.08 -9.93 5.16
C LEU A 37 -2.14 -8.84 4.60
N PRO A 38 -1.43 -9.06 3.48
CA PRO A 38 -0.57 -8.01 2.94
C PRO A 38 -1.36 -6.77 2.48
N LEU A 39 -2.55 -6.95 1.89
CA LEU A 39 -3.41 -5.82 1.50
C LEU A 39 -3.89 -5.01 2.71
N LEU A 40 -4.22 -5.67 3.82
CA LEU A 40 -4.58 -5.00 5.07
C LEU A 40 -3.40 -4.21 5.65
N ILE A 41 -2.20 -4.79 5.65
CA ILE A 41 -0.98 -4.06 6.07
C ILE A 41 -0.79 -2.81 5.23
N THR A 42 -0.92 -2.92 3.90
CA THR A 42 -0.84 -1.76 3.00
C THR A 42 -1.91 -0.71 3.35
N GLY A 43 -3.16 -1.12 3.58
CA GLY A 43 -4.25 -0.21 3.94
C GLY A 43 -4.05 0.49 5.30
N VAL A 44 -3.57 -0.24 6.31
CA VAL A 44 -3.23 0.33 7.62
C VAL A 44 -2.07 1.31 7.49
N GLY A 45 -1.01 0.96 6.75
CA GLY A 45 0.11 1.86 6.47
C GLY A 45 -0.33 3.15 5.77
N TYR A 46 -1.20 3.04 4.77
CA TYR A 46 -1.79 4.20 4.09
C TYR A 46 -2.57 5.10 5.05
N THR A 47 -3.37 4.50 5.93
CA THR A 47 -4.17 5.24 6.93
C THR A 47 -3.27 5.98 7.92
N LEU A 48 -2.23 5.31 8.43
CA LEU A 48 -1.24 5.93 9.32
C LEU A 48 -0.48 7.06 8.64
N PHE A 49 -0.14 6.90 7.37
CA PHE A 49 0.49 7.93 6.55
C PHE A 49 -0.40 9.18 6.47
N LEU A 50 -1.68 9.01 6.15
CA LEU A 50 -2.63 10.13 6.10
C LEU A 50 -2.84 10.79 7.46
N ILE A 51 -2.84 10.02 8.55
CA ILE A 51 -2.94 10.56 9.91
C ILE A 51 -1.75 11.47 10.22
N GLY A 52 -0.54 10.99 9.95
CA GLY A 52 0.69 11.76 10.14
C GLY A 52 0.75 13.02 9.28
N LEU A 53 0.18 12.98 8.07
CA LEU A 53 0.20 14.10 7.13
C LEU A 53 -0.85 15.16 7.45
N VAL A 54 -2.07 14.76 7.84
CA VAL A 54 -3.22 15.67 7.98
C VAL A 54 -3.43 16.17 9.42
N PHE A 55 -3.29 15.29 10.40
CA PHE A 55 -3.75 15.57 11.77
C PHE A 55 -2.62 15.92 12.73
N ILE A 56 -1.41 15.43 12.50
CA ILE A 56 -0.28 15.60 13.41
C ILE A 56 0.70 16.60 12.78
N ARG A 57 1.05 17.65 13.52
CA ARG A 57 1.98 18.70 13.05
C ARG A 57 3.36 18.53 13.66
N GLY A 58 4.39 19.05 12.98
CA GLY A 58 5.76 19.04 13.48
C GLY A 58 6.43 17.66 13.35
N TRP A 59 7.44 17.42 14.18
CA TRP A 59 8.30 16.23 14.11
C TRP A 59 7.54 14.93 14.32
N ASP A 60 6.54 14.93 15.19
CA ASP A 60 5.71 13.76 15.42
C ASP A 60 4.94 13.37 14.15
N GLY A 61 4.36 14.34 13.44
CA GLY A 61 3.62 14.08 12.20
C GLY A 61 4.51 13.52 11.09
N MET A 62 5.76 13.99 11.02
CA MET A 62 6.77 13.43 10.12
C MET A 62 7.10 11.97 10.49
N GLY A 63 7.22 11.66 11.77
CA GLY A 63 7.41 10.29 12.27
C GLY A 63 6.25 9.36 11.92
N TRP A 64 5.01 9.78 12.16
CA TRP A 64 3.82 9.01 11.80
C TRP A 64 3.71 8.78 10.29
N SER A 65 4.02 9.80 9.49
CA SER A 65 4.06 9.68 8.03
C SER A 65 5.11 8.68 7.58
N LEU A 66 6.33 8.74 8.14
CA LEU A 66 7.40 7.81 7.81
C LEU A 66 7.02 6.36 8.16
N VAL A 67 6.51 6.13 9.37
CA VAL A 67 6.07 4.80 9.82
C VAL A 67 4.94 4.27 8.94
N GLY A 68 3.94 5.12 8.65
CA GLY A 68 2.84 4.75 7.76
C GLY A 68 3.32 4.40 6.36
N PHE A 69 4.22 5.20 5.79
CA PHE A 69 4.82 4.93 4.48
C PHE A 69 5.65 3.63 4.46
N SER A 70 6.47 3.38 5.48
CA SER A 70 7.25 2.13 5.58
C SER A 70 6.34 0.90 5.69
N LEU A 71 5.27 0.99 6.48
CA LEU A 71 4.29 -0.08 6.60
C LEU A 71 3.52 -0.30 5.28
N TYR A 72 3.17 0.80 4.60
CA TYR A 72 2.54 0.76 3.28
C TYR A 72 3.43 0.04 2.26
N ALA A 73 4.69 0.48 2.15
CA ALA A 73 5.65 -0.04 1.18
C ALA A 73 5.93 -1.53 1.43
N SER A 74 6.18 -1.92 2.68
CA SER A 74 6.40 -3.33 3.05
C SER A 74 5.18 -4.20 2.74
N GLY A 75 3.97 -3.77 3.11
CA GLY A 75 2.73 -4.47 2.77
C GLY A 75 2.56 -4.64 1.26
N LEU A 76 2.83 -3.58 0.49
CA LEU A 76 2.69 -3.60 -0.97
C LEU A 76 3.72 -4.53 -1.63
N ILE A 77 4.97 -4.52 -1.18
CA ILE A 77 6.03 -5.41 -1.67
C ILE A 77 5.65 -6.87 -1.40
N ILE A 78 5.20 -7.19 -0.19
CA ILE A 78 4.74 -8.54 0.16
C ILE A 78 3.53 -8.93 -0.68
N TYR A 79 2.58 -8.01 -0.89
CA TYR A 79 1.42 -8.25 -1.74
C TYR A 79 1.83 -8.65 -3.17
N ILE A 80 2.72 -7.88 -3.79
CA ILE A 80 3.23 -8.14 -5.15
C ILE A 80 3.97 -9.47 -5.20
N PHE A 81 4.83 -9.74 -4.22
CA PHE A 81 5.58 -11.00 -4.15
C PHE A 81 4.65 -12.20 -4.07
N VAL A 82 3.67 -12.18 -3.15
CA VAL A 82 2.70 -13.28 -2.96
C VAL A 82 1.81 -13.44 -4.20
N ALA A 83 1.31 -12.34 -4.77
CA ALA A 83 0.50 -12.38 -5.98
C ALA A 83 1.26 -13.02 -7.15
N THR A 84 2.51 -12.61 -7.34
CA THR A 84 3.38 -13.13 -8.41
C THR A 84 3.70 -14.61 -8.19
N TYR A 85 4.03 -15.00 -6.96
CA TYR A 85 4.30 -16.39 -6.59
C TYR A 85 3.10 -17.30 -6.87
N LEU A 86 1.89 -16.89 -6.46
CA LEU A 86 0.68 -17.67 -6.67
C LEU A 86 0.32 -17.81 -8.15
N TRP A 87 0.54 -16.75 -8.94
CA TRP A 87 0.34 -16.79 -10.38
C TRP A 87 1.28 -17.79 -11.07
N PHE A 88 2.57 -17.80 -10.68
CA PHE A 88 3.52 -18.81 -11.18
C PHE A 88 3.14 -20.22 -10.76
N GLN A 89 2.68 -20.39 -9.52
CA GLN A 89 2.26 -21.70 -9.02
C GLN A 89 1.05 -22.23 -9.82
N GLN A 90 0.07 -21.39 -10.13
CA GLN A 90 -1.07 -21.78 -10.99
C GLN A 90 -0.62 -22.26 -12.36
N ARG A 91 0.29 -21.52 -13.02
CA ARG A 91 0.79 -21.91 -14.34
C ARG A 91 1.53 -23.25 -14.36
N ARG A 92 2.20 -23.61 -13.26
CA ARG A 92 2.88 -24.93 -13.15
C ARG A 92 1.90 -26.09 -12.96
N LEU A 93 0.70 -25.83 -12.45
CA LEU A 93 -0.32 -26.86 -12.26
C LEU A 93 -1.16 -27.07 -13.54
N GLU A 94 -1.11 -26.12 -14.48
CA GLU A 94 -1.79 -26.16 -15.77
C GLU A 94 -0.93 -26.74 -16.92
N SER A 95 0.38 -26.96 -16.69
CA SER A 95 1.33 -27.58 -17.63
C SER A 95 1.51 -29.07 -17.37
#